data_AF-A0A8T5QAM0-F1
#
_entry.id   AF-A0A8T5QAM0-F1
#
_cell.length_a   1.000
_cell.length_b   1.000
_cell.length_c   1.000
_cell.angle_alpha   90.00
_cell.angle_beta   90.00
_cell.angle_gamma   90.00
#
_symmetry.space_group_name_H-M   'P 1'
#
loop_
_entity.id
_entity.type
_entity.pdbx_description
1 polymer ?
#
loop_
_entity_poly.entity_id
_entity_poly.type
_entity_poly.pdbx_seq_one_letter_code
_entity_poly.pdbx_strand_id
1 'polypeptide(L)'
;MEKKHKKQSWIKRLTAKITNKLIGMAFILFAIIMIGILFQLLELFYGFSVINWFKDLPYIYPLTVHIFNEIEALTERGIFYIYAFGGLFIFPIPNEMIYLRLLKKFSFEFLLPIIYIGLFIAHNINYLIGRTFGFILKYLFSKSSINKINNYLKKYGAPTIIIFNALPLPSPFFNFCCGVFKYKYIKWVLTAIPGQIINYIIITAIYIQFLA
;
A
#
# COMPACT_ATOMS: atom_id res chain seq x y z
N MET A 1 28.30 -37.21 14.11
CA MET A 1 27.27 -36.80 15.12
C MET A 1 26.97 -35.29 15.14
N GLU A 2 27.90 -34.42 14.73
CA GLU A 2 27.77 -32.94 14.81
C GLU A 2 26.61 -32.31 13.99
N LYS A 3 26.26 -32.89 12.83
CA LYS A 3 25.17 -32.37 11.97
C LYS A 3 23.78 -32.50 12.58
N LYS A 4 23.53 -33.53 13.42
CA LYS A 4 22.22 -33.73 14.09
C LYS A 4 21.96 -32.65 15.15
N HIS A 5 22.99 -32.26 15.90
CA HIS A 5 22.90 -31.24 16.94
C HIS A 5 22.63 -29.83 16.37
N LYS A 6 23.26 -29.47 15.25
CA LYS A 6 22.99 -28.20 14.53
C LYS A 6 21.55 -28.13 14.00
N LYS A 7 21.00 -29.25 13.49
CA LYS A 7 19.62 -29.30 12.96
C LYS A 7 18.56 -29.10 14.05
N GLN A 8 18.74 -29.72 15.23
CA GLN A 8 17.83 -29.52 16.38
C GLN A 8 17.87 -28.09 16.92
N SER A 9 19.05 -27.47 16.99
CA SER A 9 19.21 -26.06 17.39
C SER A 9 18.50 -25.10 16.43
N TRP A 10 18.58 -25.36 15.13
CA TRP A 10 17.92 -24.53 14.12
C TRP A 10 16.39 -24.62 14.19
N ILE A 11 15.82 -25.81 14.38
CA ILE A 11 14.37 -26.01 14.50
C ILE A 11 13.83 -25.28 15.74
N LYS A 12 14.49 -25.39 16.91
CA LYS A 12 14.08 -24.67 18.12
C LYS A 12 14.10 -23.15 17.96
N ARG A 13 15.09 -22.60 17.23
CA ARG A 13 15.16 -21.16 16.93
C ARG A 13 14.07 -20.73 15.96
N LEU A 14 13.74 -21.57 14.98
CA LEU A 14 12.69 -21.32 14.01
C LEU A 14 11.31 -21.33 14.70
N THR A 15 11.02 -22.34 15.51
CA THR A 15 9.74 -22.44 16.25
C THR A 15 9.58 -21.28 17.22
N ALA A 16 10.60 -20.93 18.00
CA ALA A 16 10.57 -19.78 18.91
C ALA A 16 10.31 -18.45 18.18
N LYS A 17 10.90 -18.27 16.98
CA LYS A 17 10.66 -17.08 16.17
C LYS A 17 9.23 -17.03 15.62
N ILE A 18 8.67 -18.17 15.23
CA ILE A 18 7.29 -18.28 14.75
C ILE A 18 6.31 -18.01 15.91
N THR A 19 6.50 -18.64 17.06
CA THR A 19 5.64 -18.43 18.24
C THR A 19 5.64 -16.98 18.70
N ASN A 20 6.80 -16.33 18.77
CA ASN A 20 6.87 -14.92 19.16
C ASN A 20 6.13 -14.00 18.17
N LYS A 21 6.18 -14.30 16.86
CA LYS A 21 5.39 -13.57 15.86
C LYS A 21 3.90 -13.80 16.02
N LEU A 22 3.47 -15.06 16.25
CA LEU A 22 2.07 -15.39 16.47
C LEU A 22 1.50 -14.71 17.72
N ILE A 23 2.27 -14.69 18.81
CA ILE A 23 1.91 -13.97 20.04
C ILE A 23 1.76 -12.47 19.75
N GLY A 24 2.69 -11.87 19.02
CA GLY A 24 2.60 -10.47 18.61
C GLY A 24 1.35 -10.16 17.77
N MET A 25 1.03 -11.02 16.80
CA MET A 25 -0.19 -10.88 15.98
C MET A 25 -1.46 -11.05 16.82
N ALA A 26 -1.49 -12.02 17.74
CA ALA A 26 -2.60 -12.24 18.66
C ALA A 26 -2.83 -11.02 19.57
N PHE A 27 -1.75 -10.39 20.04
CA PHE A 27 -1.84 -9.17 20.84
C PHE A 27 -2.41 -7.99 20.05
N ILE A 28 -2.01 -7.81 18.78
CA ILE A 28 -2.58 -6.77 17.90
C ILE A 28 -4.07 -7.01 17.66
N LEU A 29 -4.47 -8.26 17.37
CA LEU A 29 -5.88 -8.64 17.21
C LEU A 29 -6.68 -8.36 18.49
N PHE A 30 -6.13 -8.76 19.64
CA PHE A 30 -6.74 -8.49 20.94
C PHE A 30 -6.92 -6.99 21.18
N ALA A 31 -5.92 -6.16 20.87
CA ALA A 31 -6.02 -4.71 21.00
C ALA A 31 -7.13 -4.11 20.10
N ILE A 32 -7.25 -4.57 18.85
CA ILE A 32 -8.32 -4.14 17.94
C ILE A 32 -9.70 -4.49 18.50
N ILE A 33 -9.86 -5.71 19.00
CA ILE A 33 -11.12 -6.16 19.63
C ILE A 33 -11.44 -5.30 20.86
N MET A 34 -10.47 -5.06 21.72
CA MET A 34 -10.64 -4.23 22.92
C MET A 34 -11.03 -2.79 22.59
N ILE A 35 -10.48 -2.19 21.52
CA ILE A 35 -10.88 -0.88 21.03
C ILE A 35 -12.34 -0.90 20.54
N GLY A 36 -12.73 -1.95 19.81
CA GLY A 36 -14.12 -2.12 19.38
C GLY A 36 -15.10 -2.22 20.55
N ILE A 37 -14.77 -3.04 21.56
CA ILE A 37 -15.56 -3.17 22.80
C ILE A 37 -15.64 -1.82 23.52
N LEU A 38 -14.52 -1.09 23.62
CA LEU A 38 -14.51 0.23 24.25
C LEU A 38 -15.50 1.19 23.56
N PHE A 39 -15.52 1.24 22.24
CA PHE A 39 -16.47 2.09 21.51
C PHE A 39 -17.92 1.66 21.72
N GLN A 40 -18.20 0.36 21.78
CA GLN A 40 -19.55 -0.15 22.10
C GLN A 40 -19.98 0.23 23.52
N LEU A 41 -19.07 0.17 24.50
CA LEU A 41 -19.35 0.59 25.88
C LEU A 41 -19.57 2.10 25.96
N LEU A 42 -18.80 2.90 25.21
CA LEU A 42 -19.01 4.35 25.12
C LEU A 42 -20.39 4.69 24.53
N GLU A 43 -20.83 3.95 23.51
CA GLU A 43 -22.17 4.09 22.95
C GLU A 43 -23.25 3.69 23.96
N LEU A 44 -23.10 2.54 24.63
CA LEU A 44 -24.09 2.02 25.57
C LEU A 44 -24.25 2.87 26.83
N PHE A 45 -23.16 3.34 27.43
CA PHE A 45 -23.18 4.04 28.72
C PHE A 45 -23.22 5.56 28.60
N TYR A 46 -22.64 6.13 27.54
CA TYR A 46 -22.53 7.58 27.35
C TYR A 46 -23.30 8.09 26.13
N GLY A 47 -23.95 7.22 25.35
CA GLY A 47 -24.62 7.59 24.10
C GLY A 47 -23.65 8.04 23.00
N PHE A 48 -22.34 7.83 23.18
CA PHE A 48 -21.34 8.26 22.21
C PHE A 48 -21.30 7.32 21.02
N SER A 49 -21.88 7.73 19.89
CA SER A 49 -21.78 7.00 18.64
C SER A 49 -20.61 7.54 17.82
N VAL A 50 -19.62 6.68 17.54
CA VAL A 50 -18.46 7.02 16.68
C VAL A 50 -18.92 7.54 15.31
N ILE A 51 -20.01 6.98 14.78
CA ILE A 51 -20.57 7.37 13.49
C ILE A 51 -21.15 8.78 13.57
N ASN A 52 -21.93 9.10 14.61
CA ASN A 52 -22.49 10.45 14.77
C ASN A 52 -21.39 11.46 15.05
N TRP A 53 -20.44 11.13 15.94
CA TRP A 53 -19.27 11.96 16.18
C TRP A 53 -18.48 12.27 14.90
N PHE A 54 -18.31 11.27 14.02
CA PHE A 54 -17.67 11.50 12.73
C PHE A 54 -18.50 12.42 11.83
N LYS A 55 -19.84 12.26 11.81
CA LYS A 55 -20.77 13.12 11.07
C LYS A 55 -20.74 14.57 11.56
N ASP A 56 -20.50 14.77 12.85
CA ASP A 56 -20.46 16.08 13.48
C ASP A 56 -19.15 16.85 13.17
N LEU A 57 -18.16 16.23 12.52
CA LEU A 57 -16.93 16.90 12.11
C LEU A 57 -17.18 17.84 10.92
N PRO A 58 -17.19 19.18 11.11
CA PRO A 58 -17.78 20.13 10.17
C PRO A 58 -17.05 20.21 8.82
N TYR A 59 -15.76 19.85 8.78
CA TYR A 59 -14.96 19.88 7.55
C TYR A 59 -14.67 18.49 6.99
N ILE A 60 -14.58 17.47 7.86
CA ILE A 60 -14.18 16.13 7.46
C ILE A 60 -15.37 15.39 6.86
N TYR A 61 -16.54 15.43 7.52
CA TYR A 61 -17.69 14.68 7.05
C TYR A 61 -18.19 15.14 5.67
N PRO A 62 -18.44 16.45 5.43
CA PRO A 62 -18.89 16.90 4.11
C PRO A 62 -17.89 16.59 3.00
N LEU A 63 -16.58 16.71 3.28
CA LEU A 63 -15.52 16.34 2.34
C LEU A 63 -15.55 14.85 2.00
N THR A 64 -15.70 13.99 3.02
CA THR A 64 -15.75 12.53 2.79
C THR A 64 -16.98 12.14 1.99
N VAL A 65 -18.15 12.70 2.31
CA VAL A 65 -19.40 12.48 1.56
C VAL A 65 -19.24 12.95 0.12
N HIS A 66 -18.64 14.13 -0.11
CA HIS A 66 -18.36 14.62 -1.46
C HIS A 66 -17.47 13.64 -2.24
N ILE A 67 -16.36 13.18 -1.64
CA ILE A 67 -15.46 12.21 -2.27
C ILE A 67 -16.21 10.91 -2.60
N PHE A 68 -16.99 10.37 -1.67
CA PHE A 68 -17.76 9.14 -1.90
C PHE A 68 -18.79 9.31 -3.02
N ASN A 69 -19.53 10.42 -3.04
CA ASN A 69 -20.51 10.70 -4.09
C ASN A 69 -19.85 10.78 -5.47
N GLU A 70 -18.68 11.42 -5.59
CA GLU A 70 -17.93 11.49 -6.85
C GLU A 70 -17.42 10.10 -7.28
N ILE A 71 -16.94 9.28 -6.33
CA ILE A 71 -16.50 7.89 -6.56
C ILE A 71 -17.67 7.02 -7.04
N GLU A 72 -18.83 7.07 -6.37
CA GLU A 72 -20.02 6.29 -6.72
C GLU A 72 -20.57 6.67 -8.09
N ALA A 73 -20.59 7.97 -8.39
CA ALA A 73 -21.01 8.50 -9.69
C ALA A 73 -19.99 8.22 -10.82
N LEU A 74 -18.79 7.73 -10.51
CA LEU A 74 -17.70 7.51 -11.46
C LEU A 74 -17.38 8.77 -12.29
N THR A 75 -17.44 9.95 -11.68
CA THR A 75 -17.01 11.19 -12.32
C THR A 75 -15.49 11.17 -12.55
N GLU A 76 -14.97 12.12 -13.34
CA GLU A 76 -13.51 12.25 -13.54
C GLU A 76 -12.76 12.40 -12.20
N ARG A 77 -13.31 13.20 -11.29
CA ARG A 77 -12.78 13.40 -9.94
C ARG A 77 -12.92 12.15 -9.09
N GLY A 78 -14.04 11.44 -9.21
CA GLY A 78 -14.24 10.14 -8.56
C GLY A 78 -13.19 9.12 -8.95
N ILE A 79 -12.94 8.97 -10.25
CA ILE A 79 -11.87 8.10 -10.77
C ILE A 79 -10.52 8.56 -10.21
N PHE A 80 -10.21 9.85 -10.26
CA PHE A 80 -8.99 10.38 -9.63
C PHE A 80 -8.88 9.99 -8.15
N TYR A 81 -9.94 10.15 -7.34
CA TYR A 81 -9.95 9.80 -5.92
C TYR A 81 -9.73 8.31 -5.69
N ILE A 82 -10.35 7.44 -6.49
CA ILE A 82 -10.14 5.99 -6.40
C ILE A 82 -8.65 5.65 -6.49
N TYR A 83 -7.93 6.25 -7.43
CA TYR A 83 -6.50 5.96 -7.62
C TYR A 83 -5.58 6.74 -6.68
N ALA A 84 -5.97 7.95 -6.27
CA ALA A 84 -5.22 8.72 -5.28
C ALA A 84 -5.26 8.06 -3.89
N PHE A 85 -6.41 7.52 -3.48
CA PHE A 85 -6.54 6.83 -2.20
C PHE A 85 -6.22 5.34 -2.31
N GLY A 86 -6.70 4.65 -3.34
CA GLY A 86 -6.43 3.23 -3.56
C GLY A 86 -4.97 2.93 -3.94
N GLY A 87 -4.23 3.93 -4.42
CA GLY A 87 -2.78 3.84 -4.62
C GLY A 87 -1.96 3.93 -3.33
N LEU A 88 -2.55 4.19 -2.17
CA LEU A 88 -1.82 4.26 -0.90
C LEU A 88 -1.53 2.86 -0.38
N PHE A 89 -0.32 2.63 0.14
CA PHE A 89 0.12 1.30 0.58
C PHE A 89 -0.69 0.71 1.75
N ILE A 90 -1.44 1.56 2.46
CA ILE A 90 -2.27 1.19 3.61
C ILE A 90 -3.55 0.48 3.14
N PHE A 91 -4.03 0.79 1.94
CA PHE A 91 -5.21 0.18 1.37
C PHE A 91 -4.80 -0.93 0.40
N PRO A 92 -5.10 -2.21 0.69
CA PRO A 92 -4.77 -3.32 -0.20
C PRO A 92 -5.79 -3.42 -1.36
N ILE A 93 -5.97 -2.32 -2.10
CA ILE A 93 -6.90 -2.24 -3.21
C ILE A 93 -6.19 -2.70 -4.50
N PRO A 94 -6.72 -3.71 -5.21
CA PRO A 94 -6.17 -4.13 -6.49
C PRO A 94 -6.58 -3.13 -7.58
N ASN A 95 -5.82 -2.04 -7.71
CA ASN A 95 -6.10 -0.94 -8.65
C ASN A 95 -6.18 -1.42 -10.11
N GLU A 96 -5.44 -2.47 -10.46
CA GLU A 96 -5.47 -3.10 -11.78
C GLU A 96 -6.84 -3.71 -12.10
N MET A 97 -7.51 -4.30 -11.10
CA MET A 97 -8.87 -4.85 -11.27
C MET A 97 -9.91 -3.74 -11.44
N ILE A 98 -9.74 -2.64 -10.72
CA ILE A 98 -10.57 -1.44 -10.88
C ILE A 98 -10.38 -0.89 -12.30
N TYR A 99 -9.15 -0.82 -12.79
CA TYR A 99 -8.85 -0.33 -14.13
C TYR A 99 -9.54 -1.14 -15.22
N LEU A 100 -9.44 -2.47 -15.17
CA LEU A 100 -10.13 -3.36 -16.10
C LEU A 100 -11.66 -3.16 -16.07
N ARG A 101 -12.23 -2.86 -14.91
CA ARG A 101 -13.67 -2.54 -14.80
C ARG A 101 -14.02 -1.20 -15.45
N LEU A 102 -13.15 -0.20 -15.31
CA LEU A 102 -13.36 1.13 -15.91
C LEU A 102 -13.18 1.11 -17.43
N LEU A 103 -12.26 0.31 -17.96
CA LEU A 103 -12.05 0.12 -19.40
C LEU A 103 -13.30 -0.41 -20.14
N LYS A 104 -14.22 -1.06 -19.44
CA LYS A 104 -15.53 -1.48 -20.01
C LYS A 104 -16.49 -0.31 -20.24
N LYS A 105 -16.26 0.83 -19.60
CA LYS A 105 -17.17 1.99 -19.61
C LYS A 105 -16.56 3.22 -20.27
N PHE A 106 -15.24 3.36 -20.22
CA PHE A 106 -14.51 4.54 -20.68
C PHE A 106 -13.34 4.13 -21.56
N SER A 107 -12.94 5.01 -22.48
CA SER A 107 -11.77 4.76 -23.33
C SER A 107 -10.47 4.88 -22.53
N PHE A 108 -9.41 4.19 -22.97
CA PHE A 108 -8.14 4.20 -22.25
C PHE A 108 -7.45 5.57 -22.34
N GLU A 109 -7.64 6.31 -23.42
CA GLU A 109 -7.09 7.67 -23.61
C GLU A 109 -7.65 8.65 -22.58
N PHE A 110 -8.91 8.46 -22.19
CA PHE A 110 -9.55 9.23 -21.14
C PHE A 110 -9.07 8.80 -19.74
N LEU A 111 -8.98 7.49 -19.50
CA LEU A 111 -8.64 6.97 -18.17
C LEU A 111 -7.18 7.18 -17.78
N LEU A 112 -6.23 6.92 -18.69
CA LEU A 112 -4.81 6.88 -18.37
C LEU A 112 -4.27 8.17 -17.73
N PRO A 113 -4.57 9.39 -18.23
CA PRO A 113 -4.07 10.62 -17.62
C PRO A 113 -4.58 10.82 -16.18
N ILE A 114 -5.88 10.59 -15.95
CA ILE A 114 -6.53 10.78 -14.65
C ILE A 114 -5.94 9.81 -13.62
N ILE A 115 -5.86 8.54 -13.99
CA ILE A 115 -5.32 7.46 -13.17
C ILE A 115 -3.86 7.72 -12.82
N TYR A 116 -3.07 8.13 -13.81
CA TYR A 116 -1.66 8.39 -13.64
C TYR A 116 -1.42 9.53 -12.65
N ILE A 117 -2.18 10.63 -12.72
CA ILE A 117 -2.06 11.73 -11.76
C ILE A 117 -2.43 11.27 -10.34
N GLY A 118 -3.53 10.52 -10.19
CA GLY A 118 -3.95 9.96 -8.90
C GLY A 118 -2.87 9.07 -8.27
N LEU A 119 -2.38 8.09 -9.04
CA LEU A 119 -1.32 7.18 -8.59
C LEU A 119 0.00 7.90 -8.33
N PHE A 120 0.35 8.90 -9.12
CA PHE A 120 1.54 9.70 -8.90
C PHE A 120 1.49 10.35 -7.51
N ILE A 121 0.38 10.98 -7.15
CA ILE A 121 0.19 11.56 -5.81
C ILE A 121 0.30 10.48 -4.74
N ALA A 122 -0.42 9.36 -4.91
CA ALA A 122 -0.42 8.27 -3.94
C ALA A 122 0.99 7.69 -3.71
N HIS A 123 1.75 7.48 -4.79
CA HIS A 123 3.11 6.97 -4.74
C HIS A 123 4.08 7.94 -4.06
N ASN A 124 3.93 9.24 -4.29
CA ASN A 124 4.71 10.25 -3.58
C ASN A 124 4.41 10.23 -2.09
N ILE A 125 3.13 10.14 -1.71
CA ILE A 125 2.73 10.00 -0.31
C ILE A 125 3.35 8.73 0.29
N ASN A 126 3.26 7.58 -0.38
CA ASN A 126 3.86 6.33 0.06
C ASN A 126 5.36 6.47 0.31
N TYR A 127 6.09 7.03 -0.66
CA TYR A 127 7.53 7.26 -0.55
C TYR A 127 7.86 8.19 0.63
N LEU A 128 7.12 9.29 0.79
CA LEU A 128 7.33 10.26 1.87
C LEU A 128 7.02 9.68 3.24
N ILE A 129 5.92 8.96 3.41
CA ILE A 129 5.60 8.26 4.66
C ILE A 129 6.72 7.25 4.98
N GLY A 130 7.17 6.47 3.99
CA GLY A 130 8.29 5.55 4.17
C GLY A 130 9.57 6.26 4.57
N ARG A 131 9.87 7.41 3.96
CA ARG A 131 11.05 8.23 4.25
C ARG A 131 11.02 8.76 5.69
N THR A 132 9.87 9.25 6.13
CA THR A 132 9.67 9.89 7.42
C THR A 132 9.59 8.87 8.55
N PHE A 133 8.79 7.81 8.41
CA PHE A 133 8.56 6.80 9.44
C PHE A 133 9.47 5.56 9.32
N GLY A 134 10.33 5.52 8.31
CA GLY A 134 11.22 4.37 8.06
C GLY A 134 12.23 4.09 9.17
N PHE A 135 12.48 5.03 10.09
CA PHE A 135 13.32 4.77 11.26
C PHE A 135 12.67 3.74 12.20
N ILE A 136 11.35 3.79 12.40
CA ILE A 136 10.60 2.85 13.24
C ILE A 136 10.64 1.46 12.60
N LEU A 137 10.35 1.39 11.30
CA LEU A 137 10.27 0.11 10.58
C LEU A 137 11.62 -0.57 10.42
N LYS A 138 12.73 0.17 10.41
CA LYS A 138 14.08 -0.43 10.42
C LYS A 138 14.33 -1.29 11.65
N TYR A 139 13.68 -1.01 12.79
CA TYR A 139 13.80 -1.88 13.97
C TYR A 139 13.18 -3.27 13.77
N LEU A 140 12.27 -3.43 12.80
CA LEU A 140 11.70 -4.73 12.43
C LEU A 140 12.67 -5.60 11.61
N PHE A 141 13.73 -5.00 11.05
CA PHE A 141 14.70 -5.69 10.21
C PHE A 141 16.05 -5.82 10.89
N SER A 142 16.73 -6.96 10.67
CA SER A 142 18.11 -7.11 11.16
C SER A 142 19.05 -6.15 10.44
N LYS A 143 20.12 -5.68 11.11
CA LYS A 143 21.15 -4.85 10.48
C LYS A 143 21.74 -5.49 9.21
N SER A 144 21.91 -6.81 9.21
CA SER A 144 22.36 -7.57 8.03
C SER A 144 21.38 -7.46 6.86
N SER A 145 20.07 -7.59 7.12
CA SER A 145 19.02 -7.43 6.11
C SER A 145 18.99 -6.03 5.53
N ILE A 146 19.09 -5.00 6.38
CA ILE A 146 19.11 -3.60 5.96
C ILE A 146 20.32 -3.33 5.05
N ASN A 147 21.51 -3.79 5.44
CA ASN A 147 22.72 -3.61 4.63
C ASN A 147 22.62 -4.32 3.28
N LYS A 148 22.07 -5.55 3.25
CA LYS A 148 21.83 -6.26 1.99
C LYS A 148 20.90 -5.47 1.08
N ILE A 149 19.74 -5.05 1.57
CA ILE A 149 18.76 -4.30 0.77
C ILE A 149 19.36 -2.99 0.26
N ASN A 150 20.08 -2.25 1.10
CA ASN A 150 20.77 -1.03 0.69
C ASN A 150 21.78 -1.30 -0.43
N ASN A 151 22.59 -2.37 -0.33
CA ASN A 151 23.54 -2.75 -1.37
C ASN A 151 22.84 -3.14 -2.68
N TYR A 152 21.74 -3.88 -2.60
CA TYR A 152 20.90 -4.21 -3.76
C TYR A 152 20.32 -2.97 -4.43
N LEU A 153 19.72 -2.06 -3.66
CA LEU A 153 19.18 -0.80 -4.19
C LEU A 153 20.28 0.09 -4.78
N LYS A 154 21.49 0.05 -4.23
CA LYS A 154 22.63 0.80 -4.78
C LYS A 154 23.07 0.26 -6.14
N LYS A 155 23.08 -1.06 -6.32
CA LYS A 155 23.54 -1.75 -7.54
C LYS A 155 22.46 -1.86 -8.62
N TYR A 156 21.21 -2.15 -8.23
CA TYR A 156 20.11 -2.49 -9.13
C TYR A 156 18.86 -1.63 -8.92
N GLY A 157 18.93 -0.54 -8.14
CA GLY A 157 17.74 0.20 -7.72
C GLY A 157 16.84 0.65 -8.87
N ALA A 158 17.40 1.31 -9.88
CA ALA A 158 16.62 1.81 -11.02
C ALA A 158 15.88 0.71 -11.80
N PRO A 159 16.55 -0.36 -12.30
CA PRO A 159 15.85 -1.43 -13.00
C PRO A 159 14.88 -2.19 -12.09
N THR A 160 15.22 -2.36 -10.80
CA THR A 160 14.31 -2.99 -9.83
C THR A 160 13.03 -2.17 -9.67
N ILE A 161 13.14 -0.85 -9.50
CA ILE A 161 11.98 0.03 -9.33
C ILE A 161 11.08 0.00 -10.57
N ILE A 162 11.66 0.03 -11.77
CA ILE A 162 10.90 -0.08 -13.02
C ILE A 162 10.13 -1.40 -13.06
N ILE A 163 10.81 -2.53 -12.86
CA ILE A 163 10.19 -3.87 -12.93
C ILE A 163 9.06 -4.00 -11.91
N PHE A 164 9.27 -3.58 -10.67
CA PHE A 164 8.24 -3.68 -9.62
C PHE A 164 7.03 -2.78 -9.86
N ASN A 165 7.19 -1.64 -10.53
CA ASN A 165 6.06 -0.79 -10.90
C ASN A 165 5.43 -1.17 -12.26
N ALA A 166 6.16 -1.87 -13.13
CA ALA A 166 5.71 -2.34 -14.44
C ALA A 166 4.88 -3.62 -14.38
N LEU A 167 5.04 -4.41 -13.31
CA LEU A 167 4.26 -5.61 -13.07
C LEU A 167 3.03 -5.28 -12.21
N PRO A 168 1.92 -6.05 -12.33
CA PRO A 168 0.75 -5.97 -11.46
C PRO A 168 1.07 -6.57 -10.08
N LEU A 169 2.10 -6.05 -9.45
CA LEU A 169 2.58 -6.37 -8.12
C LEU A 169 2.16 -5.25 -7.15
N PRO A 170 2.25 -5.46 -5.82
CA PRO A 170 1.92 -4.41 -4.85
C PRO A 170 2.95 -3.26 -4.86
N SER A 171 2.92 -2.45 -5.94
CA SER A 171 3.78 -1.31 -6.17
C SER A 171 3.65 -0.22 -5.10
N PRO A 172 2.46 0.04 -4.49
CA PRO A 172 2.35 0.97 -3.37
C PRO A 172 3.29 0.65 -2.21
N PHE A 173 3.33 -0.64 -1.82
CA PHE A 173 4.20 -1.12 -0.74
C PHE A 173 5.68 -1.03 -1.11
N PHE A 174 6.02 -1.31 -2.37
CA PHE A 174 7.39 -1.20 -2.85
C PHE A 174 7.88 0.26 -2.86
N ASN A 175 7.04 1.21 -3.30
CA ASN A 175 7.34 2.64 -3.29
C ASN A 175 7.52 3.17 -1.86
N PHE A 176 6.69 2.70 -0.93
CA PHE A 176 6.87 2.93 0.50
C PHE A 176 8.22 2.40 1.02
N CYS A 177 8.59 1.16 0.66
CA CYS A 177 9.88 0.58 1.06
C CYS A 177 11.07 1.40 0.53
N CYS A 178 10.99 1.90 -0.71
CA CYS A 178 12.01 2.79 -1.27
C CYS A 178 12.23 4.06 -0.41
N GLY A 179 11.15 4.60 0.15
CA GLY A 179 11.18 5.64 1.17
C GLY A 179 11.91 5.19 2.44
N VAL A 180 11.52 4.05 3.00
CA VAL A 180 12.12 3.47 4.24
C VAL A 180 13.64 3.31 4.10
N PHE A 181 14.10 2.79 2.97
CA PHE A 181 15.53 2.60 2.69
C PHE A 181 16.24 3.87 2.22
N LYS A 182 15.57 5.02 2.23
CA LYS A 182 16.12 6.32 1.87
C LYS A 182 16.74 6.35 0.47
N TYR A 183 16.14 5.64 -0.51
CA TYR A 183 16.56 5.74 -1.90
C TYR A 183 16.52 7.20 -2.39
N LYS A 184 17.23 7.57 -3.47
CA LYS A 184 17.26 8.96 -3.93
C LYS A 184 15.92 9.32 -4.60
N TYR A 185 15.22 10.33 -4.09
CA TYR A 185 13.88 10.72 -4.56
C TYR A 185 13.81 10.94 -6.08
N ILE A 186 14.69 11.77 -6.64
CA ILE A 186 14.72 12.04 -8.09
C ILE A 186 14.93 10.75 -8.90
N LYS A 187 15.82 9.87 -8.45
CA LYS A 187 16.03 8.58 -9.14
C LYS A 187 14.79 7.68 -9.03
N TRP A 188 14.11 7.69 -7.89
CA TRP A 188 12.87 6.95 -7.69
C TRP A 188 11.74 7.49 -8.57
N VAL A 189 11.49 8.80 -8.59
CA VAL A 189 10.46 9.40 -9.46
C VAL A 189 10.70 9.04 -10.93
N LEU A 190 11.92 9.24 -11.42
CA LEU A 190 12.28 8.96 -12.82
C LEU A 190 12.20 7.48 -13.22
N THR A 191 12.13 6.57 -12.25
CA THR A 191 12.08 5.10 -12.51
C THR A 191 10.71 4.50 -12.19
N ALA A 192 10.02 5.01 -11.16
CA ALA A 192 8.67 4.57 -10.79
C ALA A 192 7.63 5.05 -11.79
N ILE A 193 7.75 6.29 -12.30
CA ILE A 193 6.84 6.85 -13.30
C ILE A 193 6.79 5.97 -14.57
N PRO A 194 7.91 5.69 -15.26
CA PRO A 194 7.86 4.88 -16.48
C PRO A 194 7.38 3.47 -16.21
N GLY A 195 7.79 2.87 -15.07
CA GLY A 195 7.29 1.55 -14.67
C GLY A 195 5.78 1.52 -14.57
N GLN A 196 5.17 2.50 -13.89
CA GLN A 196 3.71 2.55 -13.74
C GLN A 196 2.99 2.74 -15.07
N ILE A 197 3.53 3.59 -15.96
CA ILE A 197 2.98 3.77 -17.32
C ILE A 197 3.02 2.45 -18.09
N ILE A 198 4.16 1.75 -18.06
CA ILE A 198 4.33 0.45 -18.71
C ILE A 198 3.29 -0.56 -18.19
N ASN A 199 3.04 -0.61 -16.88
CA ASN A 199 2.03 -1.51 -16.30
C ASN A 199 0.65 -1.30 -16.92
N TYR A 200 0.14 -0.06 -16.92
CA TYR A 200 -1.19 0.21 -17.47
C TYR A 200 -1.27 0.05 -18.99
N ILE A 201 -0.17 0.28 -19.72
CA ILE A 201 -0.10 -0.05 -21.15
C ILE A 201 -0.21 -1.56 -21.35
N ILE A 202 0.53 -2.37 -20.58
CA ILE A 202 0.47 -3.83 -20.63
C ILE A 202 -0.95 -4.32 -20.31
N ILE A 203 -1.57 -3.81 -19.24
CA ILE A 203 -2.94 -4.19 -18.86
C ILE A 203 -3.93 -3.82 -19.96
N THR A 204 -3.79 -2.63 -20.58
CA THR A 204 -4.63 -2.19 -21.69
C THR A 204 -4.45 -3.09 -22.91
N ALA A 205 -3.21 -3.45 -23.27
CA ALA A 205 -2.93 -4.36 -24.38
C ALA A 205 -3.53 -5.76 -24.15
N ILE A 206 -3.41 -6.29 -22.92
CA ILE A 206 -4.05 -7.56 -22.54
C ILE A 206 -5.57 -7.44 -22.64
N TYR A 207 -6.16 -6.35 -22.17
CA TYR A 207 -7.61 -6.11 -22.28
C TYR A 207 -8.07 -6.13 -23.74
N ILE A 208 -7.40 -5.39 -24.62
CA ILE A 208 -7.76 -5.33 -26.05
C ILE A 208 -7.62 -6.70 -26.72
N GLN A 209 -6.59 -7.48 -26.38
CA GLN A 209 -6.33 -8.76 -27.03
C GLN A 209 -7.28 -9.89 -26.58
N PHE A 210 -7.79 -9.85 -25.35
CA PHE A 210 -8.49 -10.99 -24.73
C PHE A 210 -9.90 -10.67 -24.18
N LEU A 211 -10.25 -9.39 -23.97
CA LEU A 211 -11.46 -9.00 -23.22
C LEU A 211 -12.32 -7.93 -23.91
N ALA A 212 -11.80 -7.26 -24.95
CA ALA A 212 -12.53 -6.34 -25.82
C ALA A 212 -13.28 -7.10 -26.92
#